data_AF-A0A4P2VSZ5-F1
#
_entry.id   AF-A0A4P2VSZ5-F1
#
_cell.length_a   1.000
_cell.length_b   1.000
_cell.length_c   1.000
_cell.angle_alpha   90.00
_cell.angle_beta   90.00
_cell.angle_gamma   90.00
#
_symmetry.space_group_name_H-M   'P 1'
#
loop_
_entity.id
_entity.type
_entity.pdbx_description
1 polymer ?
#
loop_
_entity_poly.entity_id
_entity_poly.type
_entity_poly.pdbx_seq_one_letter_code
_entity_poly.pdbx_strand_id
1 'polypeptide(L)'
;MLKSTTMKIINEIENDFELFEKYLYSPTSIKEFKKFLINYRGMKVLDIPQTYNRDQLAKQTAENIVNFFINIFAKTGLAEHSEEEILDILNEVEESVNLSLYYWFGLNDRNYQFRTLIHYYELEGIGSVFLTKNKHDFAVSLSEDGIRFGLASSEHEPKFMPVSKVCELDKFTEKTTERKLFARIRTIQREICLLIDDWEHLNAILAVEYGRTFQEFQNLRSKKSEEEHIQVVNKMNTRRDTLATWCLQSFCDFQEWFERISLAKDFSDDIRLELEAASSLLLSGLQKIFLPASVSRHRYCASVPNLLERYALSRVRLNRNDVSSRLLLQACMSAQGKPFDETLFEFIEKKPFEWTFTFDPSSAIKSFSWSYSRELHLVLSSIYGVCCFKKSLPNSIDANFLSDIATTLQMPETFPPDADPIRKIFDNKIDLLDRKVQKVIQQLLNFLETNVKVTKNTKELCQFIKSNLQPAQESLNGSLS
;
A
#
# COMPACT_ATOMS: atom_id res chain seq x y z
N MET A 1 23.87 2.67 24.87
CA MET A 1 24.99 3.15 24.02
C MET A 1 24.45 3.55 22.65
N LEU A 2 23.79 2.65 21.92
CA LEU A 2 23.10 2.89 20.63
C LEU A 2 22.29 4.20 20.55
N LYS A 3 21.28 4.38 21.41
CA LYS A 3 20.48 5.62 21.47
C LYS A 3 21.28 6.90 21.69
N SER A 4 22.46 6.81 22.31
CA SER A 4 23.35 7.97 22.52
C SER A 4 24.09 8.35 21.25
N THR A 5 24.49 7.37 20.44
CA THR A 5 25.18 7.60 19.15
C THR A 5 24.20 8.11 18.10
N THR A 6 23.00 7.52 18.00
CA THR A 6 21.92 8.01 17.11
C THR A 6 21.62 9.49 17.39
N MET A 7 21.37 9.85 18.64
CA MET A 7 21.08 11.24 19.03
C MET A 7 22.25 12.18 18.76
N LYS A 8 23.49 11.72 18.94
CA LYS A 8 24.67 12.51 18.61
C LYS A 8 24.73 12.80 17.11
N ILE A 9 24.46 11.82 16.26
CA ILE A 9 24.41 12.00 14.80
C ILE A 9 23.30 12.97 14.40
N ILE A 10 22.09 12.80 14.94
CA ILE A 10 20.95 13.69 14.66
C ILE A 10 21.28 15.13 15.07
N ASN A 11 21.85 15.34 16.26
CA ASN A 11 22.23 16.68 16.71
C ASN A 11 23.29 17.34 15.82
N GLU A 12 24.28 16.57 15.31
CA GLU A 12 25.27 17.10 14.36
C GLU A 12 24.62 17.49 13.03
N ILE A 13 23.65 16.70 12.55
CA ILE A 13 22.87 17.04 11.34
C ILE A 13 22.07 18.33 11.56
N GLU A 14 21.41 18.47 12.72
CA GLU A 14 20.64 19.67 13.06
C GLU A 14 21.54 20.91 13.16
N ASN A 15 22.72 20.78 13.78
CA ASN A 15 23.68 21.88 13.91
C ASN A 15 24.21 22.38 12.57
N ASP A 16 24.45 21.47 11.62
CA ASP A 16 24.97 21.79 10.29
C ASP A 16 23.86 21.92 9.22
N PHE A 17 22.57 21.92 9.62
CA PHE A 17 21.44 21.85 8.68
C PHE A 17 21.40 23.02 7.68
N GLU A 18 21.80 24.24 8.09
CA GLU A 18 21.86 25.40 7.20
C GLU A 18 22.81 25.18 6.00
N LEU A 19 23.87 24.38 6.17
CA LEU A 19 24.78 24.04 5.09
C LEU A 19 24.12 23.07 4.11
N PHE A 20 23.44 22.05 4.65
CA PHE A 20 22.70 21.08 3.87
C PHE A 20 21.57 21.73 3.07
N GLU A 21 20.84 22.66 3.70
CA GLU A 21 19.80 23.47 3.10
C GLU A 21 20.28 24.24 1.86
N LYS A 22 21.47 24.83 1.93
CA LYS A 22 22.08 25.55 0.79
C LYS A 22 22.35 24.62 -0.40
N TYR A 23 22.78 23.38 -0.15
CA TYR A 23 23.00 22.42 -1.21
C TYR A 23 21.68 22.05 -1.90
N LEU A 24 20.64 21.81 -1.11
CA LEU A 24 19.31 21.52 -1.61
C LEU A 24 18.81 22.67 -2.49
N TYR A 25 18.82 23.91 -2.01
CA TYR A 25 18.27 25.09 -2.72
C TYR A 25 19.07 25.58 -3.91
N SER A 26 20.33 25.18 -4.07
CA SER A 26 21.21 25.66 -5.14
C SER A 26 20.56 25.72 -6.54
N PRO A 27 19.69 24.76 -6.96
CA PRO A 27 19.12 24.76 -8.30
C PRO A 27 17.98 25.76 -8.49
N THR A 28 17.37 26.26 -7.41
CA THR A 28 16.30 27.28 -7.50
C THR A 28 16.78 28.59 -8.11
N SER A 29 18.09 28.81 -8.15
CA SER A 29 18.72 29.94 -8.84
C SER A 29 18.81 29.75 -10.38
N ILE A 30 18.63 28.52 -10.87
CA ILE A 30 18.79 28.13 -12.28
C ILE A 30 17.45 28.32 -13.03
N LYS A 31 17.47 29.04 -14.16
CA LYS A 31 16.25 29.32 -14.95
C LYS A 31 15.64 28.05 -15.53
N GLU A 32 16.48 27.13 -15.96
CA GLU A 32 16.12 25.83 -16.51
C GLU A 32 15.51 24.91 -15.46
N PHE A 33 15.93 25.03 -14.20
CA PHE A 33 15.29 24.33 -13.09
C PHE A 33 13.87 24.83 -12.86
N LYS A 34 13.67 26.15 -12.90
CA LYS A 34 12.32 26.75 -12.84
C LYS A 34 11.44 26.28 -14.00
N LYS A 35 11.99 26.20 -15.22
CA LYS A 35 11.31 25.61 -16.39
C LYS A 35 10.99 24.13 -16.18
N PHE A 36 11.94 23.35 -15.68
CA PHE A 36 11.74 21.95 -15.36
C PHE A 36 10.59 21.78 -14.39
N LEU A 37 10.54 22.54 -13.30
CA LEU A 37 9.42 22.51 -12.34
C LEU A 37 8.07 22.83 -13.00
N ILE A 38 8.01 23.80 -13.92
CA ILE A 38 6.77 24.14 -14.64
C ILE A 38 6.34 23.00 -15.59
N ASN A 39 7.29 22.40 -16.33
CA ASN A 39 7.04 21.23 -17.19
C ASN A 39 6.64 20.00 -16.37
N TYR A 40 7.30 19.78 -15.24
CA TYR A 40 7.04 18.70 -14.29
C TYR A 40 5.62 18.78 -13.72
N ARG A 41 5.04 19.99 -13.69
CA ARG A 41 3.63 20.28 -13.34
C ARG A 41 2.66 20.14 -14.52
N GLY A 42 3.11 19.68 -15.69
CA GLY A 42 2.26 19.53 -16.89
C GLY A 42 1.81 20.86 -17.51
N MET A 43 2.45 21.99 -17.17
CA MET A 43 2.10 23.31 -17.69
C MET A 43 2.86 23.61 -18.99
N LYS A 44 2.23 24.36 -19.92
CA LYS A 44 2.88 24.79 -21.17
C LYS A 44 4.06 25.72 -20.88
N VAL A 45 5.22 25.42 -21.44
CA VAL A 45 6.44 26.21 -21.28
C VAL A 45 6.84 26.92 -22.58
N LEU A 46 7.32 28.16 -22.44
CA LEU A 46 7.95 28.92 -23.52
C LEU A 46 9.34 28.35 -23.83
N ASP A 47 9.76 28.40 -25.09
CA ASP A 47 11.10 27.95 -25.47
C ASP A 47 12.18 28.84 -24.82
N ILE A 48 13.03 28.20 -24.03
CA ILE A 48 14.20 28.80 -23.38
C ILE A 48 15.39 27.94 -23.80
N PRO A 49 16.42 28.51 -24.45
CA PRO A 49 17.63 27.77 -24.81
C PRO A 49 18.40 27.34 -23.56
N GLN A 50 19.04 26.16 -23.60
CA GLN A 50 19.91 25.67 -22.53
C GLN A 50 21.16 26.57 -22.41
N THR A 51 21.46 27.03 -21.20
CA THR A 51 22.59 27.93 -20.94
C THR A 51 23.65 27.38 -19.98
N TYR A 52 23.51 26.14 -19.47
CA TYR A 52 24.40 25.61 -18.42
C TYR A 52 24.81 24.14 -18.62
N ASN A 53 25.95 23.76 -18.00
CA ASN A 53 26.48 22.40 -17.97
C ASN A 53 25.83 21.61 -16.82
N ARG A 54 24.80 20.81 -17.15
CA ARG A 54 24.00 20.04 -16.20
C ARG A 54 24.81 18.97 -15.46
N ASP A 55 25.69 18.26 -16.17
CA ASP A 55 26.42 17.11 -15.62
C ASP A 55 27.41 17.52 -14.53
N GLN A 56 28.09 18.66 -14.71
CA GLN A 56 29.04 19.18 -13.73
C GLN A 56 28.34 19.61 -12.44
N LEU A 57 27.19 20.28 -12.55
CA LEU A 57 26.39 20.72 -11.40
C LEU A 57 25.69 19.54 -10.71
N ALA A 58 25.21 18.55 -11.46
CA ALA A 58 24.66 17.31 -10.93
C ALA A 58 25.70 16.60 -10.05
N LYS A 59 26.92 16.43 -10.58
CA LYS A 59 28.03 15.82 -9.85
C LYS A 59 28.39 16.59 -8.58
N GLN A 60 28.54 17.91 -8.67
CA GLN A 60 28.86 18.75 -7.52
C GLN A 60 27.76 18.72 -6.46
N THR A 61 26.49 18.74 -6.86
CA THR A 61 25.35 18.68 -5.95
C THR A 61 25.30 17.35 -5.22
N ALA A 62 25.47 16.24 -5.95
CA ALA A 62 25.51 14.91 -5.35
C ALA A 62 26.68 14.75 -4.40
N GLU A 63 27.90 15.17 -4.79
CA GLU A 63 29.08 15.14 -3.94
C GLU A 63 28.87 15.97 -2.65
N ASN A 64 28.28 17.16 -2.75
CA ASN A 64 28.02 18.00 -1.58
C ASN A 64 27.04 17.34 -0.59
N ILE A 65 25.94 16.78 -1.09
CA ILE A 65 24.94 16.10 -0.26
C ILE A 65 25.54 14.84 0.38
N VAL A 66 26.25 14.03 -0.40
CA VAL A 66 26.86 12.78 0.10
C VAL A 66 27.95 13.09 1.14
N ASN A 67 28.82 14.06 0.86
CA ASN A 67 29.89 14.44 1.78
C ASN A 67 29.38 15.05 3.08
N PHE A 68 28.21 15.73 3.07
CA PHE A 68 27.58 16.23 4.28
C PHE A 68 27.38 15.12 5.32
N PHE A 69 26.74 14.01 4.93
CA PHE A 69 26.48 12.89 5.82
C PHE A 69 27.74 12.10 6.17
N ILE A 70 28.63 11.87 5.18
CA ILE A 70 29.90 11.18 5.41
C ILE A 70 30.74 11.88 6.49
N ASN A 71 30.83 13.21 6.42
CA ASN A 71 31.58 13.98 7.41
C ASN A 71 31.01 13.85 8.82
N ILE A 72 29.68 13.79 8.95
CA ILE A 72 29.01 13.61 10.24
C ILE A 72 29.27 12.20 10.79
N PHE A 73 29.09 11.16 9.97
CA PHE A 73 29.34 9.77 10.39
C PHE A 73 30.80 9.53 10.80
N ALA A 74 31.75 10.17 10.11
CA ALA A 74 33.16 10.10 10.47
C ALA A 74 33.47 10.76 11.84
N LYS A 75 32.80 11.87 12.17
CA LYS A 75 33.00 12.59 13.44
C LYS A 75 32.38 11.90 14.65
N THR A 76 31.31 11.15 14.46
CA THR A 76 30.49 10.64 15.58
C THR A 76 31.00 9.34 16.19
N GLY A 77 31.94 8.65 15.53
CA GLY A 77 32.50 7.38 15.99
C GLY A 77 31.69 6.16 15.56
N LEU A 78 30.87 6.27 14.51
CA LEU A 78 30.02 5.18 14.02
C LEU A 78 30.80 3.88 13.76
N ALA A 79 32.06 3.99 13.30
CA ALA A 79 32.95 2.85 13.00
C ALA A 79 33.44 2.05 14.22
N GLU A 80 33.10 2.47 15.45
CA GLU A 80 33.45 1.77 16.69
C GLU A 80 32.39 0.73 17.09
N HIS A 81 31.25 0.70 16.39
CA HIS A 81 30.12 -0.20 16.62
C HIS A 81 30.21 -1.49 15.78
N SER A 82 29.46 -2.52 16.17
CA SER A 82 29.32 -3.75 15.36
C SER A 82 28.46 -3.52 14.11
N GLU A 83 28.51 -4.41 13.12
CA GLU A 83 27.70 -4.28 11.88
C GLU A 83 26.19 -4.21 12.14
N GLU A 84 25.69 -5.05 13.05
CA GLU A 84 24.28 -5.07 13.46
C GLU A 84 23.89 -3.75 14.14
N GLU A 85 24.75 -3.25 15.03
CA GLU A 85 24.56 -1.96 15.71
C GLU A 85 24.61 -0.77 14.73
N ILE A 86 25.53 -0.79 13.76
CA ILE A 86 25.65 0.23 12.72
C ILE A 86 24.38 0.26 11.86
N LEU A 87 23.86 -0.91 11.47
CA LEU A 87 22.64 -1.01 10.68
C LEU A 87 21.46 -0.41 11.43
N ASP A 88 21.31 -0.72 12.72
CA ASP A 88 20.26 -0.16 13.57
C ASP A 88 20.37 1.36 13.70
N ILE A 89 21.59 1.88 13.94
CA ILE A 89 21.84 3.33 14.02
C ILE A 89 21.51 4.01 12.68
N LEU A 90 21.98 3.46 11.56
CA LEU A 90 21.79 4.05 10.24
C LEU A 90 20.31 4.03 9.82
N ASN A 91 19.55 3.00 10.17
CA ASN A 91 18.10 2.96 9.96
C ASN A 91 17.38 4.08 10.75
N GLU A 92 17.73 4.29 12.03
CA GLU A 92 17.13 5.36 12.85
C GLU A 92 17.51 6.77 12.34
N VAL A 93 18.74 6.94 11.87
CA VAL A 93 19.21 8.21 11.28
C VAL A 93 18.55 8.45 9.92
N GLU A 94 18.41 7.43 9.08
CA GLU A 94 17.70 7.49 7.79
C GLU A 94 16.27 7.99 7.99
N GLU A 95 15.56 7.41 8.97
CA GLU A 95 14.22 7.81 9.35
C GLU A 95 14.17 9.30 9.71
N SER A 96 15.08 9.76 10.57
CA SER A 96 15.12 11.13 11.07
C SER A 96 15.49 12.16 9.99
N VAL A 97 16.43 11.84 9.10
CA VAL A 97 16.84 12.70 7.98
C VAL A 97 15.72 12.83 6.96
N ASN A 98 15.12 11.71 6.56
CA ASN A 98 14.06 11.73 5.56
C ASN A 98 12.77 12.38 6.10
N LEU A 99 12.49 12.27 7.41
CA LEU A 99 11.46 13.06 8.08
C LEU A 99 11.71 14.57 7.97
N SER A 100 12.93 14.98 8.26
CA SER A 100 13.33 16.38 8.23
C SER A 100 13.24 16.92 6.80
N LEU A 101 13.70 16.17 5.80
CA LEU A 101 13.55 16.50 4.39
C LEU A 101 12.08 16.64 3.98
N TYR A 102 11.24 15.69 4.37
CA TYR A 102 9.80 15.71 4.06
C TYR A 102 9.12 16.95 4.63
N TYR A 103 9.32 17.24 5.92
CA TYR A 103 8.74 18.43 6.54
C TYR A 103 9.27 19.73 5.95
N TRP A 104 10.58 19.80 5.75
CA TRP A 104 11.23 21.01 5.30
C TRP A 104 10.78 21.38 3.87
N PHE A 105 10.75 20.43 2.94
CA PHE A 105 10.22 20.66 1.60
C PHE A 105 8.69 20.80 1.58
N GLY A 106 7.98 19.99 2.37
CA GLY A 106 6.51 19.98 2.45
C GLY A 106 5.89 21.26 3.02
N LEU A 107 6.62 21.98 3.89
CA LEU A 107 6.20 23.25 4.49
C LEU A 107 6.60 24.48 3.66
N ASN A 108 7.74 24.45 2.96
CA ASN A 108 8.29 25.63 2.27
C ASN A 108 7.85 25.74 0.80
N ASP A 109 7.80 24.64 0.04
CA ASP A 109 7.20 24.59 -1.30
C ASP A 109 6.86 23.14 -1.67
N ARG A 110 5.58 22.78 -1.55
CA ARG A 110 5.07 21.43 -1.90
C ARG A 110 5.48 20.94 -3.29
N ASN A 111 5.79 21.86 -4.20
CA ASN A 111 6.12 21.56 -5.59
C ASN A 111 7.62 21.52 -5.87
N TYR A 112 8.45 21.81 -4.87
CA TYR A 112 9.89 21.67 -4.91
C TYR A 112 10.27 20.66 -3.83
N GLN A 113 10.13 19.38 -4.14
CA GLN A 113 10.49 18.28 -3.24
C GLN A 113 11.90 17.77 -3.54
N PHE A 114 12.53 17.07 -2.59
CA PHE A 114 13.82 16.38 -2.82
C PHE A 114 13.81 15.55 -4.11
N ARG A 115 12.70 14.89 -4.42
CA ARG A 115 12.53 14.12 -5.67
C ARG A 115 12.70 14.95 -6.95
N THR A 116 12.25 16.21 -6.95
CA THR A 116 12.39 17.09 -8.11
C THR A 116 13.86 17.44 -8.39
N LEU A 117 14.68 17.50 -7.34
CA LEU A 117 16.14 17.63 -7.45
C LEU A 117 16.76 16.38 -8.10
N ILE A 118 16.36 15.20 -7.62
CA ILE A 118 16.84 13.91 -8.14
C ILE A 118 16.50 13.75 -9.61
N HIS A 119 15.26 14.05 -10.02
CA HIS A 119 14.83 13.99 -11.40
C HIS A 119 15.52 15.03 -12.28
N TYR A 120 15.66 16.25 -11.77
CA TYR A 120 16.29 17.32 -12.54
C TYR A 120 17.75 17.04 -12.85
N TYR A 121 18.50 16.43 -11.93
CA TYR A 121 19.91 16.13 -12.11
C TYR A 121 20.21 14.67 -12.46
N GLU A 122 19.20 13.81 -12.58
CA GLU A 122 19.36 12.37 -12.81
C GLU A 122 20.26 11.70 -11.75
N LEU A 123 20.01 12.00 -10.47
CA LEU A 123 20.86 11.56 -9.34
C LEU A 123 20.44 10.24 -8.71
N GLU A 124 19.51 9.50 -9.31
CA GLU A 124 19.00 8.25 -8.74
C GLU A 124 20.13 7.23 -8.58
N GLY A 125 20.34 6.74 -7.35
CA GLY A 125 21.38 5.77 -7.01
C GLY A 125 22.80 6.34 -6.95
N ILE A 126 22.99 7.65 -7.16
CA ILE A 126 24.31 8.27 -7.02
C ILE A 126 24.67 8.32 -5.54
N GLY A 127 25.84 7.78 -5.19
CA GLY A 127 26.27 7.65 -3.81
C GLY A 127 27.77 7.43 -3.70
N SER A 128 28.23 7.26 -2.45
CA SER A 128 29.62 6.92 -2.16
C SER A 128 29.68 5.88 -1.04
N VAL A 129 30.64 4.96 -1.18
CA VAL A 129 31.01 4.01 -0.13
C VAL A 129 32.13 4.62 0.68
N PHE A 130 31.95 4.69 1.98
CA PHE A 130 32.94 5.19 2.91
C PHE A 130 33.71 4.05 3.55
N LEU A 131 35.01 4.01 3.27
CA LEU A 131 35.95 3.06 3.84
C LEU A 131 36.31 3.47 5.27
N THR A 132 35.90 2.70 6.26
CA THR A 132 36.36 2.90 7.64
C THR A 132 37.64 2.11 7.91
N LYS A 133 38.47 2.58 8.84
CA LYS A 133 39.73 1.91 9.23
C LYS A 133 39.50 0.50 9.82
N ASN A 134 38.26 0.17 10.19
CA ASN A 134 37.89 -1.06 10.88
C ASN A 134 37.17 -2.09 9.99
N LYS A 135 37.20 -1.94 8.65
CA LYS A 135 36.56 -2.85 7.67
C LYS A 135 35.02 -2.86 7.66
N HIS A 136 34.37 -1.89 8.29
CA HIS A 136 32.92 -1.73 8.19
C HIS A 136 32.62 -0.62 7.20
N ASP A 137 32.33 -1.01 5.97
CA ASP A 137 32.01 -0.08 4.88
C ASP A 137 30.52 0.26 4.93
N PHE A 138 30.20 1.55 4.91
CA PHE A 138 28.83 2.02 4.77
C PHE A 138 28.69 2.93 3.55
N ALA A 139 27.49 2.97 2.98
CA ALA A 139 27.14 3.71 1.79
C ALA A 139 26.13 4.81 2.12
N VAL A 140 26.30 5.96 1.47
CA VAL A 140 25.28 7.01 1.36
C VAL A 140 24.88 7.09 -0.09
N SER A 141 23.59 7.02 -0.40
CA SER A 141 23.10 7.20 -1.77
C SER A 141 21.86 8.07 -1.84
N LEU A 142 21.70 8.76 -2.97
CA LEU A 142 20.56 9.61 -3.24
C LEU A 142 19.48 8.83 -3.96
N SER A 143 18.24 9.08 -3.59
CA SER A 143 17.11 8.51 -4.29
C SER A 143 15.93 9.45 -4.32
N GLU A 144 15.01 9.20 -5.24
CA GLU A 144 13.73 9.89 -5.34
C GLU A 144 12.93 9.91 -4.03
N ASP A 145 13.21 8.96 -3.15
CA ASP A 145 12.48 8.66 -1.93
C ASP A 145 13.13 9.26 -0.69
N GLY A 146 14.32 9.84 -0.84
CA GLY A 146 15.12 10.39 0.23
C GLY A 146 16.59 10.02 0.10
N ILE A 147 17.31 10.19 1.20
CA ILE A 147 18.72 9.82 1.32
C ILE A 147 18.79 8.47 2.00
N ARG A 148 19.61 7.57 1.46
CA ARG A 148 19.75 6.19 1.91
C ARG A 148 21.06 5.99 2.65
N PHE A 149 21.01 5.25 3.76
CA PHE A 149 22.18 4.88 4.56
C PHE A 149 22.23 3.39 4.84
N GLY A 150 23.43 2.80 4.77
CA GLY A 150 23.71 1.57 5.51
C GLY A 150 24.94 0.81 5.02
N LEU A 151 25.06 -0.49 5.31
CA LEU A 151 26.25 -1.26 4.97
C LEU A 151 26.48 -1.39 3.45
N ALA A 152 27.73 -1.33 3.01
CA ALA A 152 28.11 -1.52 1.61
C ALA A 152 27.89 -2.97 1.13
N SER A 153 27.80 -3.91 2.06
CA SER A 153 27.56 -5.34 1.82
C SER A 153 26.07 -5.72 1.74
N SER A 154 25.16 -4.86 2.18
CA SER A 154 23.72 -5.13 2.11
C SER A 154 23.14 -4.55 0.82
N GLU A 155 22.33 -5.36 0.11
CA GLU A 155 21.37 -4.83 -0.86
C GLU A 155 20.41 -3.93 -0.09
N HIS A 156 20.67 -2.63 -0.12
CA HIS A 156 19.85 -1.62 0.55
C HIS A 156 18.49 -1.55 -0.12
N GLU A 157 17.51 -2.21 0.46
CA GLU A 157 16.11 -1.99 0.12
C GLU A 157 15.58 -0.80 0.94
N PRO A 158 15.17 0.29 0.27
CA PRO A 158 14.67 1.49 0.94
C PRO A 158 13.40 1.18 1.74
N LYS A 159 13.32 1.69 2.97
CA LYS A 159 12.06 1.75 3.72
C LYS A 159 11.71 3.21 3.91
N PHE A 160 10.83 3.73 3.04
CA PHE A 160 10.21 5.03 3.31
C PHE A 160 9.67 5.06 4.73
N MET A 161 10.01 6.11 5.48
CA MET A 161 9.41 6.31 6.78
C MET A 161 7.89 6.56 6.61
N PRO A 162 7.04 5.72 7.23
CA PRO A 162 5.59 5.86 7.13
C PRO A 162 5.09 7.21 7.66
N VAL A 163 4.06 7.79 7.04
CA VAL A 163 3.41 9.05 7.46
C VAL A 163 2.89 8.98 8.90
N SER A 164 2.59 7.78 9.39
CA SER A 164 2.25 7.52 10.78
C SER A 164 3.37 7.85 11.76
N LYS A 165 4.65 7.65 11.39
CA LYS A 165 5.81 8.01 12.22
C LYS A 165 5.97 9.51 12.31
N VAL A 166 5.74 10.20 11.19
CA VAL A 166 5.65 11.66 11.07
C VAL A 166 4.56 12.23 12.00
N CYS A 167 3.45 11.50 12.19
CA CYS A 167 2.38 11.94 13.09
C CYS A 167 2.69 11.80 14.58
N GLU A 168 3.82 11.20 14.97
CA GLU A 168 4.23 10.97 16.37
C GLU A 168 3.08 10.33 17.19
N LEU A 169 2.44 9.32 16.61
CA LEU A 169 1.24 8.66 17.18
C LEU A 169 1.48 8.09 18.59
N ASP A 170 2.72 7.79 18.92
CA ASP A 170 3.21 7.32 20.22
C ASP A 170 3.12 8.38 21.32
N LYS A 171 3.23 9.68 20.98
CA LYS A 171 3.11 10.79 21.95
C LYS A 171 1.67 11.03 22.43
N PHE A 172 0.68 10.43 21.77
CA PHE A 172 -0.74 10.60 22.08
C PHE A 172 -1.29 9.36 22.77
N THR A 173 -1.33 9.45 24.10
CA THR A 173 -1.80 8.37 24.99
C THR A 173 -3.16 8.72 25.62
N GLU A 174 -3.75 7.76 26.33
CA GLU A 174 -5.02 7.88 27.07
C GLU A 174 -5.06 9.03 28.10
N LYS A 175 -3.89 9.59 28.44
CA LYS A 175 -3.75 10.73 29.37
C LYS A 175 -3.83 12.09 28.68
N THR A 176 -3.98 12.12 27.35
CA THR A 176 -4.07 13.35 26.55
C THR A 176 -5.43 14.02 26.75
N THR A 177 -5.44 15.35 26.90
CA THR A 177 -6.71 16.12 26.97
C THR A 177 -7.49 16.04 25.67
N GLU A 178 -8.82 16.01 25.72
CA GLU A 178 -9.68 15.92 24.51
C GLU A 178 -9.37 16.99 23.46
N ARG A 179 -9.13 18.26 23.87
CA ARG A 179 -8.76 19.32 22.92
C ARG A 179 -7.50 19.01 22.11
N LYS A 180 -6.47 18.44 22.75
CA LYS A 180 -5.22 18.04 22.08
C LYS A 180 -5.45 16.81 21.19
N LEU A 181 -6.32 15.90 21.64
CA LEU A 181 -6.70 14.71 20.88
C LEU A 181 -7.47 15.09 19.61
N PHE A 182 -8.47 15.98 19.71
CA PHE A 182 -9.23 16.51 18.58
C PHE A 182 -8.31 17.11 17.50
N ALA A 183 -7.39 17.99 17.90
CA ALA A 183 -6.42 18.59 16.99
C ALA A 183 -5.54 17.53 16.31
N ARG A 184 -5.14 16.48 17.04
CA ARG A 184 -4.34 15.38 16.49
C ARG A 184 -5.13 14.52 15.52
N ILE A 185 -6.40 14.20 15.82
CA ILE A 185 -7.27 13.46 14.89
C ILE A 185 -7.38 14.22 13.56
N ARG A 186 -7.56 15.54 13.62
CA ARG A 186 -7.58 16.41 12.43
C ARG A 186 -6.25 16.41 11.67
N THR A 187 -5.11 16.38 12.38
CA THR A 187 -3.80 16.20 11.74
C THR A 187 -3.73 14.85 11.02
N ILE A 188 -4.12 13.76 11.67
CA ILE A 188 -4.12 12.42 11.07
C ILE A 188 -5.01 12.38 9.82
N GLN A 189 -6.23 12.95 9.89
CA GLN A 189 -7.11 13.04 8.72
C GLN A 189 -6.43 13.76 7.54
N ARG A 190 -5.76 14.89 7.80
CA ARG A 190 -5.01 15.63 6.76
C ARG A 190 -3.89 14.78 6.17
N GLU A 191 -3.12 14.09 7.01
CA GLU A 191 -2.02 13.25 6.56
C GLU A 191 -2.50 12.04 5.75
N ILE A 192 -3.65 11.45 6.11
CA ILE A 192 -4.29 10.40 5.29
C ILE A 192 -4.67 10.96 3.91
N CYS A 193 -5.26 12.16 3.84
CA CYS A 193 -5.57 12.81 2.56
C CYS A 193 -4.32 13.04 1.72
N LEU A 194 -3.25 13.58 2.31
CA LEU A 194 -1.99 13.82 1.62
C LEU A 194 -1.38 12.52 1.09
N LEU A 195 -1.42 11.45 1.87
CA LEU A 195 -0.94 10.14 1.45
C LEU A 195 -1.73 9.57 0.25
N ILE A 196 -3.04 9.79 0.21
CA ILE A 196 -3.88 9.41 -0.93
C ILE A 196 -3.58 10.28 -2.15
N ASP A 197 -3.42 11.58 -1.98
CA ASP A 197 -3.08 12.52 -3.06
C ASP A 197 -1.70 12.19 -3.66
N ASP A 198 -0.71 11.91 -2.81
CA ASP A 198 0.63 11.49 -3.22
C ASP A 198 0.58 10.17 -3.98
N TRP A 199 -0.20 9.19 -3.51
CA TRP A 199 -0.43 7.95 -4.25
C TRP A 199 -0.96 8.23 -5.66
N GLU A 200 -2.02 9.03 -5.79
CA GLU A 200 -2.62 9.32 -7.08
C GLU A 200 -1.67 10.07 -8.02
N HIS A 201 -1.00 11.09 -7.50
CA HIS A 201 -0.08 11.90 -8.27
C HIS A 201 1.08 11.06 -8.82
N LEU A 202 1.71 10.27 -7.94
CA LEU A 202 2.87 9.46 -8.32
C LEU A 202 2.48 8.31 -9.23
N ASN A 203 1.38 7.63 -8.93
CA ASN A 203 0.87 6.57 -9.78
C ASN A 203 0.46 7.10 -11.17
N ALA A 204 -0.03 8.34 -11.27
CA ALA A 204 -0.32 8.98 -12.55
C ALA A 204 0.95 9.28 -13.36
N ILE A 205 2.01 9.80 -12.73
CA ILE A 205 3.31 10.04 -13.39
C ILE A 205 3.85 8.73 -13.98
N LEU A 206 3.83 7.65 -13.18
CA LEU A 206 4.25 6.32 -13.62
C LEU A 206 3.42 5.81 -14.80
N ALA A 207 2.10 6.01 -14.76
CA ALA A 207 1.20 5.60 -15.84
C ALA A 207 1.45 6.36 -17.16
N VAL A 208 1.81 7.64 -17.09
CA VAL A 208 2.17 8.43 -18.28
C VAL A 208 3.49 7.93 -18.90
N GLU A 209 4.52 7.67 -18.08
CA GLU A 209 5.80 7.13 -18.56
C GLU A 209 5.63 5.76 -19.22
N TYR A 210 4.82 4.89 -18.60
CA TYR A 210 4.42 3.60 -19.17
C TYR A 210 3.68 3.76 -20.50
N GLY A 211 2.65 4.61 -20.55
CA GLY A 211 1.84 4.80 -21.74
C GLY A 211 2.65 5.30 -22.94
N ARG A 212 3.59 6.21 -22.70
CA ARG A 212 4.51 6.72 -23.74
C ARG A 212 5.40 5.62 -24.31
N THR A 213 6.11 4.88 -23.45
CA THR A 213 7.04 3.83 -23.91
C THR A 213 6.32 2.63 -24.53
N PHE A 214 5.13 2.30 -24.03
CA PHE A 214 4.27 1.28 -24.64
C PHE A 214 3.85 1.66 -26.06
N GLN A 215 3.47 2.93 -26.28
CA GLN A 215 3.13 3.43 -27.61
C GLN A 215 4.34 3.40 -28.56
N GLU A 216 5.52 3.79 -28.08
CA GLU A 216 6.78 3.72 -28.84
C GLU A 216 7.13 2.27 -29.21
N PHE A 217 7.01 1.34 -28.27
CA PHE A 217 7.18 -0.10 -28.52
C PHE A 217 6.19 -0.63 -29.56
N GLN A 218 4.90 -0.29 -29.45
CA GLN A 218 3.89 -0.72 -30.43
C GLN A 218 4.16 -0.21 -31.84
N ASN A 219 4.68 1.02 -31.95
CA ASN A 219 4.95 1.68 -33.23
C ASN A 219 6.25 1.20 -33.88
N LEU A 220 7.34 1.07 -33.10
CA LEU A 220 8.67 0.74 -33.61
C LEU A 220 8.90 -0.77 -33.73
N ARG A 221 8.34 -1.56 -32.79
CA ARG A 221 8.53 -3.02 -32.67
C ARG A 221 9.98 -3.47 -32.83
N SER A 222 10.90 -2.65 -32.37
CA SER A 222 12.34 -2.94 -32.41
C SER A 222 12.77 -3.59 -31.10
N LYS A 223 13.84 -4.38 -31.13
CA LYS A 223 14.43 -4.98 -29.94
C LYS A 223 14.82 -3.92 -28.89
N LYS A 224 15.33 -2.77 -29.34
CA LYS A 224 15.69 -1.65 -28.47
C LYS A 224 14.47 -1.05 -27.77
N SER A 225 13.37 -0.81 -28.49
CA SER A 225 12.13 -0.30 -27.90
C SER A 225 11.45 -1.31 -26.96
N GLU A 226 11.66 -2.60 -27.20
CA GLU A 226 11.21 -3.67 -26.29
C GLU A 226 12.02 -3.66 -24.99
N GLU A 227 13.35 -3.58 -25.07
CA GLU A 227 14.26 -3.47 -23.92
C GLU A 227 13.95 -2.21 -23.08
N GLU A 228 13.77 -1.05 -23.73
CA GLU A 228 13.38 0.21 -23.08
C GLU A 228 12.02 0.10 -22.39
N HIS A 229 11.02 -0.52 -23.05
CA HIS A 229 9.71 -0.74 -22.45
C HIS A 229 9.79 -1.64 -21.22
N ILE A 230 10.52 -2.76 -21.29
CA ILE A 230 10.72 -3.68 -20.16
C ILE A 230 11.38 -2.97 -18.97
N GLN A 231 12.39 -2.13 -19.22
CA GLN A 231 13.03 -1.35 -18.16
C GLN A 231 12.04 -0.40 -17.47
N VAL A 232 11.20 0.30 -18.23
CA VAL A 232 10.15 1.17 -17.66
C VAL A 232 9.11 0.37 -16.90
N VAL A 233 8.69 -0.80 -17.38
CA VAL A 233 7.76 -1.68 -16.67
C VAL A 233 8.34 -2.12 -15.32
N ASN A 234 9.59 -2.58 -15.29
CA ASN A 234 10.25 -3.01 -14.05
C ASN A 234 10.41 -1.85 -13.06
N LYS A 235 10.83 -0.68 -13.54
CA LYS A 235 10.93 0.55 -12.77
C LYS A 235 9.57 0.97 -12.20
N MET A 236 8.52 0.92 -13.01
CA MET A 236 7.15 1.24 -12.60
C MET A 236 6.65 0.28 -11.52
N ASN A 237 6.80 -1.04 -11.73
CA ASN A 237 6.34 -2.05 -10.79
C ASN A 237 7.05 -1.89 -9.44
N THR A 238 8.38 -1.77 -9.45
CA THR A 238 9.18 -1.56 -8.23
C THR A 238 8.69 -0.31 -7.49
N ARG A 239 8.55 0.83 -8.17
CA ARG A 239 8.11 2.09 -7.54
C ARG A 239 6.70 2.00 -6.98
N ARG A 240 5.79 1.36 -7.72
CA ARG A 240 4.41 1.18 -7.29
C ARG A 240 4.33 0.26 -6.07
N ASP A 241 5.12 -0.80 -6.03
CA ASP A 241 5.23 -1.71 -4.89
C ASP A 241 5.80 -1.01 -3.64
N THR A 242 6.85 -0.21 -3.80
CA THR A 242 7.43 0.55 -2.69
C THR A 242 6.44 1.60 -2.16
N LEU A 243 5.77 2.33 -3.06
CA LEU A 243 4.74 3.30 -2.70
C LEU A 243 3.54 2.63 -2.02
N ALA A 244 3.12 1.46 -2.51
CA ALA A 244 2.02 0.68 -1.95
C ALA A 244 2.37 0.20 -0.53
N THR A 245 3.59 -0.32 -0.35
CA THR A 245 4.10 -0.74 0.96
C THR A 245 4.13 0.43 1.94
N TRP A 246 4.61 1.60 1.51
CA TRP A 246 4.68 2.81 2.32
C TRP A 246 3.29 3.31 2.76
N CYS A 247 2.36 3.45 1.81
CA CYS A 247 0.99 3.85 2.10
C CYS A 247 0.33 2.88 3.08
N LEU A 248 0.46 1.58 2.83
CA LEU A 248 -0.19 0.56 3.62
C LEU A 248 0.40 0.44 5.04
N GLN A 249 1.72 0.61 5.18
CA GLN A 249 2.37 0.66 6.48
C GLN A 249 1.84 1.82 7.32
N SER A 250 1.68 3.00 6.71
CA SER A 250 1.08 4.16 7.36
C SER A 250 -0.37 3.89 7.75
N PHE A 251 -1.14 3.23 6.87
CA PHE A 251 -2.53 2.87 7.15
C PHE A 251 -2.66 1.87 8.30
N CYS A 252 -1.77 0.88 8.39
CA CYS A 252 -1.74 -0.05 9.52
C CYS A 252 -1.56 0.69 10.84
N ASP A 253 -0.57 1.59 10.90
CA ASP A 253 -0.25 2.31 12.13
C ASP A 253 -1.38 3.28 12.54
N PHE A 254 -2.01 3.96 11.58
CA PHE A 254 -3.20 4.78 11.88
C PHE A 254 -4.37 3.94 12.38
N GLN A 255 -4.63 2.79 11.74
CA GLN A 255 -5.72 1.90 12.13
C GLN A 255 -5.51 1.31 13.54
N GLU A 256 -4.29 0.89 13.87
CA GLU A 256 -3.93 0.42 15.20
C GLU A 256 -4.00 1.53 16.25
N TRP A 257 -3.66 2.76 15.88
CA TRP A 257 -3.84 3.91 16.75
C TRP A 257 -5.33 4.17 17.03
N PHE A 258 -6.19 4.12 16.00
CA PHE A 258 -7.64 4.24 16.18
C PHE A 258 -8.19 3.12 17.06
N GLU A 259 -7.75 1.87 16.86
CA GLU A 259 -8.10 0.72 17.70
C GLU A 259 -7.74 0.99 19.16
N ARG A 260 -6.47 1.33 19.42
CA ARG A 260 -5.96 1.57 20.77
C ARG A 260 -6.71 2.70 21.48
N ILE A 261 -6.87 3.84 20.81
CA ILE A 261 -7.53 5.00 21.42
C ILE A 261 -9.01 4.70 21.68
N SER A 262 -9.72 4.12 20.71
CA SER A 262 -11.16 3.85 20.85
C SER A 262 -11.48 2.83 21.96
N LEU A 263 -10.53 1.94 22.29
CA LEU A 263 -10.69 0.95 23.37
C LEU A 263 -10.25 1.48 24.75
N ALA A 264 -9.55 2.61 24.81
CA ALA A 264 -8.92 3.08 26.04
C ALA A 264 -9.90 3.72 27.03
N LYS A 265 -10.83 4.54 26.54
CA LYS A 265 -11.73 5.37 27.37
C LYS A 265 -13.02 5.72 26.66
N ASP A 266 -14.06 6.02 27.45
CA ASP A 266 -15.23 6.74 26.99
C ASP A 266 -14.88 8.21 26.80
N PHE A 267 -14.79 8.65 25.53
CA PHE A 267 -14.62 10.05 25.17
C PHE A 267 -15.96 10.74 24.96
N SER A 268 -15.95 12.07 24.93
CA SER A 268 -17.10 12.86 24.45
C SER A 268 -17.54 12.45 23.03
N ASP A 269 -18.82 12.66 22.73
CA ASP A 269 -19.38 12.33 21.42
C ASP A 269 -18.65 13.06 20.28
N ASP A 270 -18.16 14.28 20.50
CA ASP A 270 -17.37 15.03 19.52
C ASP A 270 -16.09 14.29 19.13
N ILE A 271 -15.33 13.77 20.12
CA ILE A 271 -14.11 13.00 19.85
C ILE A 271 -14.43 11.68 19.16
N ARG A 272 -15.52 11.00 19.57
CA ARG A 272 -15.95 9.74 18.96
C ARG A 272 -16.30 9.95 17.48
N LEU A 273 -17.08 10.98 17.16
CA LEU A 273 -17.44 11.31 15.78
C LEU A 273 -16.21 11.65 14.93
N GLU A 274 -15.22 12.36 15.48
CA GLU A 274 -13.97 12.63 14.77
C GLU A 274 -13.12 11.38 14.52
N LEU A 275 -13.04 10.47 15.50
CA LEU A 275 -12.35 9.19 15.34
C LEU A 275 -13.03 8.32 14.30
N GLU A 276 -14.37 8.26 14.32
CA GLU A 276 -15.16 7.55 13.31
C GLU A 276 -14.93 8.15 11.92
N ALA A 277 -14.98 9.48 11.78
CA ALA A 277 -14.71 10.16 10.52
C ALA A 277 -13.28 9.88 10.00
N ALA A 278 -12.28 9.89 10.89
CA ALA A 278 -10.90 9.58 10.53
C ALA A 278 -10.71 8.11 10.11
N SER A 279 -11.35 7.17 10.82
CA SER A 279 -11.33 5.75 10.46
C SER A 279 -12.05 5.49 9.13
N SER A 280 -13.17 6.15 8.87
CA SER A 280 -13.88 6.08 7.58
C SER A 280 -13.05 6.65 6.43
N LEU A 281 -12.35 7.77 6.64
CA LEU A 281 -11.44 8.33 5.66
C LEU A 281 -10.29 7.36 5.33
N LEU A 282 -9.70 6.75 6.36
CA LEU A 282 -8.65 5.73 6.19
C LEU A 282 -9.15 4.53 5.38
N LEU A 283 -10.34 4.03 5.68
CA LEU A 283 -10.96 2.94 4.94
C LEU A 283 -11.21 3.31 3.48
N SER A 284 -11.69 4.53 3.21
CA SER A 284 -11.87 5.02 1.84
C SER A 284 -10.55 5.07 1.07
N GLY A 285 -9.47 5.54 1.71
CA GLY A 285 -8.11 5.48 1.17
C GLY A 285 -7.68 4.05 0.84
N LEU A 286 -7.91 3.10 1.75
CA LEU A 286 -7.58 1.69 1.53
C LEU A 286 -8.34 1.12 0.33
N GLN A 287 -9.65 1.38 0.24
CA GLN A 287 -10.47 0.91 -0.88
C GLN A 287 -9.98 1.47 -2.21
N LYS A 288 -9.59 2.74 -2.23
CA LYS A 288 -9.14 3.46 -3.42
C LYS A 288 -7.76 3.01 -3.91
N ILE A 289 -6.85 2.70 -3.00
CA ILE A 289 -5.48 2.32 -3.35
C ILE A 289 -5.38 0.80 -3.56
N PHE A 290 -5.91 0.01 -2.62
CA PHE A 290 -5.61 -1.41 -2.52
C PHE A 290 -6.71 -2.34 -3.03
N LEU A 291 -7.97 -1.91 -2.94
CA LEU A 291 -9.16 -2.70 -3.32
C LEU A 291 -9.95 -2.20 -4.57
N PRO A 292 -9.40 -1.48 -5.57
CA PRO A 292 -10.15 -1.22 -6.80
C PRO A 292 -10.39 -2.50 -7.61
N ALA A 293 -11.55 -2.57 -8.28
CA ALA A 293 -11.88 -3.64 -9.22
C ALA A 293 -10.85 -3.81 -10.36
N SER A 294 -10.13 -2.73 -10.74
CA SER A 294 -9.07 -2.73 -11.75
C SER A 294 -7.72 -3.31 -11.26
N VAL A 295 -7.53 -3.43 -9.95
CA VAL A 295 -6.35 -4.06 -9.33
C VAL A 295 -6.47 -5.59 -9.33
N SER A 296 -7.55 -6.15 -9.89
CA SER A 296 -7.63 -7.57 -10.23
C SER A 296 -6.49 -8.06 -11.15
N ARG A 297 -5.61 -7.19 -11.66
CA ARG A 297 -4.43 -7.57 -12.47
C ARG A 297 -3.08 -7.15 -11.89
N HIS A 298 -3.04 -6.41 -10.78
CA HIS A 298 -1.78 -5.97 -10.20
C HIS A 298 -1.36 -6.93 -9.09
N ARG A 299 -0.26 -7.66 -9.33
CA ARG A 299 0.35 -8.53 -8.33
C ARG A 299 1.12 -7.66 -7.35
N TYR A 300 0.59 -7.48 -6.15
CA TYR A 300 1.33 -6.82 -5.08
C TYR A 300 2.54 -7.65 -4.66
N CYS A 301 3.64 -6.98 -4.31
CA CYS A 301 4.79 -7.61 -3.66
C CYS A 301 4.42 -8.36 -2.36
N ALA A 302 5.32 -9.26 -1.93
CA ALA A 302 5.08 -10.17 -0.80
C ALA A 302 4.81 -9.48 0.55
N SER A 303 5.19 -8.20 0.70
CA SER A 303 4.94 -7.40 1.92
C SER A 303 3.47 -7.01 2.07
N VAL A 304 2.74 -6.78 0.97
CA VAL A 304 1.39 -6.21 0.99
C VAL A 304 0.36 -7.15 1.63
N PRO A 305 0.31 -8.47 1.34
CA PRO A 305 -0.60 -9.38 2.04
C PRO A 305 -0.43 -9.38 3.56
N ASN A 306 0.82 -9.32 4.05
CA ASN A 306 1.13 -9.28 5.48
C ASN A 306 0.62 -7.99 6.12
N LEU A 307 0.83 -6.86 5.45
CA LEU A 307 0.37 -5.56 5.93
C LEU A 307 -1.17 -5.44 5.87
N LEU A 308 -1.82 -5.97 4.83
CA LEU A 308 -3.28 -5.99 4.76
C LEU A 308 -3.91 -6.89 5.82
N GLU A 309 -3.28 -8.02 6.13
CA GLU A 309 -3.70 -8.84 7.28
C GLU A 309 -3.58 -8.06 8.58
N ARG A 310 -2.45 -7.38 8.82
CA ARG A 310 -2.24 -6.54 10.01
C ARG A 310 -3.32 -5.46 10.13
N TYR A 311 -3.60 -4.75 9.05
CA TYR A 311 -4.67 -3.76 8.98
C TYR A 311 -6.05 -4.39 9.28
N ALA A 312 -6.38 -5.50 8.63
CA ALA A 312 -7.67 -6.17 8.77
C ALA A 312 -7.87 -6.75 10.19
N LEU A 313 -6.82 -7.28 10.82
CA LEU A 313 -6.84 -7.71 12.22
C LEU A 313 -7.23 -6.56 13.16
N SER A 314 -6.59 -5.40 13.00
CA SER A 314 -6.89 -4.22 13.82
C SER A 314 -8.34 -3.74 13.61
N ARG A 315 -8.81 -3.73 12.36
CA ARG A 315 -10.22 -3.43 12.03
C ARG A 315 -11.20 -4.39 12.70
N VAL A 316 -10.94 -5.69 12.66
CA VAL A 316 -11.79 -6.72 13.29
C VAL A 316 -11.80 -6.59 14.81
N ARG A 317 -10.70 -6.16 15.43
CA ARG A 317 -10.66 -5.90 16.87
C ARG A 317 -11.46 -4.65 17.25
N LEU A 318 -11.35 -3.58 16.46
CA LEU A 318 -12.13 -2.36 16.63
C LEU A 318 -13.64 -2.60 16.39
N ASN A 319 -14.00 -3.37 15.36
CA ASN A 319 -15.38 -3.75 15.07
C ASN A 319 -15.51 -5.25 14.78
N ARG A 320 -15.82 -6.02 15.83
CA ARG A 320 -15.92 -7.49 15.77
C ARG A 320 -17.03 -8.00 14.86
N ASN A 321 -18.04 -7.17 14.61
CA ASN A 321 -19.23 -7.49 13.84
C ASN A 321 -19.14 -7.04 12.37
N ASP A 322 -17.97 -6.56 11.93
CA ASP A 322 -17.73 -6.12 10.57
C ASP A 322 -17.38 -7.29 9.63
N VAL A 323 -18.36 -7.73 8.84
CA VAL A 323 -18.22 -8.88 7.94
C VAL A 323 -17.22 -8.59 6.82
N SER A 324 -17.19 -7.35 6.29
CA SER A 324 -16.27 -6.99 5.22
C SER A 324 -14.81 -7.05 5.68
N SER A 325 -14.50 -6.56 6.88
CA SER A 325 -13.14 -6.67 7.44
C SER A 325 -12.72 -8.11 7.70
N ARG A 326 -13.64 -8.99 8.11
CA ARG A 326 -13.34 -10.42 8.30
C ARG A 326 -13.13 -11.17 6.98
N LEU A 327 -13.90 -10.84 5.95
CA LEU A 327 -13.70 -11.40 4.62
C LEU A 327 -12.39 -10.94 4.00
N LEU A 328 -12.01 -9.66 4.18
CA LEU A 328 -10.69 -9.15 3.80
C LEU A 328 -9.58 -9.91 4.56
N LEU A 329 -9.69 -10.03 5.88
CA LEU A 329 -8.73 -10.75 6.71
C LEU A 329 -8.54 -12.19 6.21
N GLN A 330 -9.64 -12.91 5.98
CA GLN A 330 -9.57 -14.28 5.51
C GLN A 330 -8.96 -14.37 4.09
N ALA A 331 -9.28 -13.45 3.18
CA ALA A 331 -8.67 -13.44 1.85
C ALA A 331 -7.15 -13.26 1.93
N CYS A 332 -6.67 -12.33 2.78
CA CYS A 332 -5.23 -12.10 2.99
C CYS A 332 -4.54 -13.27 3.70
N MET A 333 -5.17 -13.85 4.72
CA MET A 333 -4.66 -15.05 5.41
C MET A 333 -4.56 -16.23 4.46
N SER A 334 -5.59 -16.43 3.62
CA SER A 334 -5.62 -17.51 2.63
C SER A 334 -4.52 -17.34 1.58
N ALA A 335 -4.25 -16.11 1.15
CA ALA A 335 -3.17 -15.78 0.23
C ALA A 335 -1.77 -16.08 0.78
N GLN A 336 -1.65 -16.27 2.10
CA GLN A 336 -0.42 -16.65 2.79
C GLN A 336 -0.40 -18.13 3.19
N GLY A 337 -1.40 -18.92 2.81
CA GLY A 337 -1.53 -20.32 3.21
C GLY A 337 -1.90 -20.52 4.68
N LYS A 338 -2.52 -19.53 5.33
CA LYS A 338 -3.04 -19.66 6.70
C LYS A 338 -4.43 -20.33 6.69
N PRO A 339 -4.80 -21.06 7.76
CA PRO A 339 -6.08 -21.77 7.85
C PRO A 339 -7.31 -20.88 7.69
N PHE A 340 -8.45 -21.51 7.35
CA PHE A 340 -9.75 -20.85 7.32
C PHE A 340 -10.31 -20.63 8.72
N ASP A 341 -10.78 -19.42 9.01
CA ASP A 341 -11.47 -19.06 10.24
C ASP A 341 -12.96 -19.44 10.15
N GLU A 342 -13.31 -20.56 10.80
CA GLU A 342 -14.69 -21.05 10.85
C GLU A 342 -15.69 -20.08 11.49
N THR A 343 -15.24 -19.06 12.25
CA THR A 343 -16.15 -18.06 12.84
C THR A 343 -16.86 -17.22 11.78
N LEU A 344 -16.36 -17.21 10.54
CA LEU A 344 -17.07 -16.60 9.41
C LEU A 344 -18.45 -17.21 9.16
N PHE A 345 -18.65 -18.50 9.46
CA PHE A 345 -19.95 -19.16 9.31
C PHE A 345 -21.00 -18.62 10.28
N GLU A 346 -20.61 -18.09 11.44
CA GLU A 346 -21.55 -17.55 12.43
C GLU A 346 -22.34 -16.34 11.89
N PHE A 347 -21.72 -15.54 11.01
CA PHE A 347 -22.39 -14.39 10.38
C PHE A 347 -23.54 -14.79 9.46
N ILE A 348 -23.47 -16.00 8.90
CA ILE A 348 -24.54 -16.60 8.10
C ILE A 348 -25.73 -16.98 8.96
N GLU A 349 -25.54 -17.19 10.25
CA GLU A 349 -26.63 -17.55 11.17
C GLU A 349 -27.24 -16.30 11.83
N LYS A 350 -26.40 -15.27 12.08
CA LYS A 350 -26.83 -13.98 12.64
C LYS A 350 -27.82 -13.22 11.74
N LYS A 351 -28.65 -12.39 12.37
CA LYS A 351 -29.58 -11.47 11.71
C LYS A 351 -28.82 -10.27 11.12
N PRO A 352 -29.33 -9.63 10.05
CA PRO A 352 -28.60 -8.58 9.32
C PRO A 352 -28.27 -7.31 10.11
N PHE A 353 -28.92 -7.09 11.27
CA PHE A 353 -28.66 -5.96 12.16
C PHE A 353 -27.61 -6.28 13.24
N GLU A 354 -27.23 -7.56 13.40
CA GLU A 354 -26.19 -7.99 14.34
C GLU A 354 -24.78 -7.84 13.77
N TRP A 355 -24.68 -7.46 12.49
CA TRP A 355 -23.43 -7.28 11.78
C TRP A 355 -23.48 -6.14 10.76
N THR A 356 -22.30 -5.68 10.34
CA THR A 356 -22.15 -4.55 9.43
C THR A 356 -21.35 -4.94 8.18
N PHE A 357 -21.66 -4.27 7.07
CA PHE A 357 -20.79 -4.18 5.90
C PHE A 357 -20.31 -2.74 5.80
N THR A 358 -19.05 -2.51 6.15
CA THR A 358 -18.45 -1.17 6.09
C THR A 358 -17.87 -0.85 4.71
N PHE A 359 -17.56 -1.88 3.92
CA PHE A 359 -17.12 -1.78 2.53
C PHE A 359 -17.54 -3.03 1.75
N ASP A 360 -17.41 -3.00 0.43
CA ASP A 360 -17.58 -4.19 -0.42
C ASP A 360 -16.29 -5.04 -0.42
N PRO A 361 -16.31 -6.26 0.15
CA PRO A 361 -15.15 -7.14 0.18
C PRO A 361 -14.92 -7.89 -1.15
N SER A 362 -15.80 -7.75 -2.16
CA SER A 362 -15.69 -8.44 -3.45
C SER A 362 -14.32 -8.25 -4.09
N SER A 363 -13.82 -7.02 -4.08
CA SER A 363 -12.54 -6.68 -4.70
C SER A 363 -11.37 -7.34 -3.98
N ALA A 364 -11.41 -7.45 -2.65
CA ALA A 364 -10.38 -8.18 -1.89
C ALA A 364 -10.40 -9.67 -2.23
N ILE A 365 -11.59 -10.30 -2.25
CA ILE A 365 -11.75 -11.72 -2.57
C ILE A 365 -11.18 -12.01 -3.97
N LYS A 366 -11.48 -11.15 -4.95
CA LYS A 366 -10.96 -11.23 -6.34
C LYS A 366 -9.45 -10.96 -6.45
N SER A 367 -8.92 -9.97 -5.73
CA SER A 367 -7.50 -9.61 -5.81
C SER A 367 -6.58 -10.69 -5.25
N PHE A 368 -7.05 -11.52 -4.32
CA PHE A 368 -6.23 -12.56 -3.69
C PHE A 368 -6.49 -13.98 -4.20
N SER A 369 -7.54 -14.22 -4.98
CA SER A 369 -7.93 -15.58 -5.41
C SER A 369 -6.92 -16.32 -6.28
N TRP A 370 -5.89 -15.64 -6.80
CA TRP A 370 -4.77 -16.22 -7.54
C TRP A 370 -3.89 -17.13 -6.67
N SER A 371 -3.93 -16.93 -5.35
CA SER A 371 -2.96 -17.47 -4.39
C SER A 371 -3.52 -18.55 -3.47
N TYR A 372 -4.82 -18.86 -3.52
CA TYR A 372 -5.44 -19.91 -2.71
C TYR A 372 -6.40 -20.78 -3.54
N SER A 373 -6.81 -21.91 -2.97
CA SER A 373 -7.61 -22.94 -3.66
C SER A 373 -8.97 -22.45 -4.15
N ARG A 374 -9.47 -23.07 -5.23
CA ARG A 374 -10.79 -22.79 -5.80
C ARG A 374 -11.90 -23.05 -4.79
N GLU A 375 -11.78 -24.12 -4.02
CA GLU A 375 -12.73 -24.52 -2.99
C GLU A 375 -12.90 -23.41 -1.95
N LEU A 376 -11.79 -22.85 -1.48
CA LEU A 376 -11.79 -21.76 -0.51
C LEU A 376 -12.38 -20.48 -1.10
N HIS A 377 -12.09 -20.19 -2.36
CA HIS A 377 -12.70 -19.07 -3.07
C HIS A 377 -14.22 -19.19 -3.14
N LEU A 378 -14.74 -20.38 -3.46
CA LEU A 378 -16.18 -20.64 -3.50
C LEU A 378 -16.83 -20.43 -2.13
N VAL A 379 -16.16 -20.83 -1.05
CA VAL A 379 -16.66 -20.61 0.33
C VAL A 379 -16.73 -19.12 0.65
N LEU A 380 -15.67 -18.35 0.40
CA LEU A 380 -15.64 -16.90 0.63
C LEU A 380 -16.71 -16.16 -0.18
N SER A 381 -16.82 -16.47 -1.47
CA SER A 381 -17.81 -15.90 -2.37
C SER A 381 -19.24 -16.27 -1.96
N SER A 382 -19.45 -17.49 -1.44
CA SER A 382 -20.76 -17.91 -0.92
C SER A 382 -21.16 -17.16 0.35
N ILE A 383 -20.22 -16.98 1.29
CA ILE A 383 -20.45 -16.21 2.52
C ILE A 383 -20.80 -14.76 2.18
N TYR A 384 -20.01 -14.13 1.29
CA TYR A 384 -20.29 -12.80 0.77
C TYR A 384 -21.69 -12.71 0.15
N GLY A 385 -22.02 -13.62 -0.77
CA GLY A 385 -23.31 -13.65 -1.45
C GLY A 385 -24.49 -13.74 -0.49
N VAL A 386 -24.44 -14.69 0.46
CA VAL A 386 -25.51 -14.84 1.47
C VAL A 386 -25.68 -13.58 2.32
N CYS A 387 -24.60 -12.98 2.78
CA CYS A 387 -24.65 -11.74 3.54
C CYS A 387 -25.25 -10.59 2.71
N CYS A 388 -24.88 -10.45 1.43
CA CYS A 388 -25.47 -9.46 0.53
C CYS A 388 -26.98 -9.66 0.37
N PHE A 389 -27.43 -10.90 0.15
CA PHE A 389 -28.87 -11.21 0.12
C PHE A 389 -29.56 -10.79 1.40
N LYS A 390 -29.04 -11.23 2.54
CA LYS A 390 -29.59 -10.90 3.86
C LYS A 390 -29.68 -9.40 4.11
N LYS A 391 -28.72 -8.60 3.63
CA LYS A 391 -28.73 -7.14 3.80
C LYS A 391 -29.78 -6.44 2.93
N SER A 392 -30.03 -6.98 1.73
CA SER A 392 -30.94 -6.39 0.74
C SER A 392 -32.41 -6.74 0.97
N LEU A 393 -32.71 -7.79 1.73
CA LEU A 393 -34.08 -8.16 2.07
C LEU A 393 -34.82 -7.05 2.84
N PRO A 394 -36.12 -6.83 2.56
CA PRO A 394 -37.01 -7.66 1.73
C PRO A 394 -36.97 -7.33 0.22
N ASN A 395 -36.12 -6.41 -0.23
CA ASN A 395 -36.10 -6.00 -1.63
C ASN A 395 -35.58 -7.13 -2.52
N SER A 396 -36.22 -7.31 -3.67
CA SER A 396 -35.74 -8.23 -4.70
C SER A 396 -34.42 -7.72 -5.30
N ILE A 397 -33.42 -8.59 -5.36
CA ILE A 397 -32.11 -8.27 -5.95
C ILE A 397 -32.22 -8.16 -7.48
N ASP A 398 -31.56 -7.16 -8.05
CA ASP A 398 -31.53 -6.92 -9.50
C ASP A 398 -30.22 -7.40 -10.15
N ALA A 399 -30.10 -7.17 -11.45
CA ALA A 399 -28.96 -7.61 -12.24
C ALA A 399 -27.63 -6.96 -11.81
N ASN A 400 -27.63 -5.73 -11.27
CA ASN A 400 -26.39 -5.05 -10.89
C ASN A 400 -25.75 -5.74 -9.68
N PHE A 401 -26.53 -5.95 -8.63
CA PHE A 401 -26.06 -6.69 -7.44
C PHE A 401 -25.65 -8.13 -7.76
N LEU A 402 -26.39 -8.81 -8.65
CA LEU A 402 -26.02 -10.16 -9.07
C LEU A 402 -24.75 -10.18 -9.91
N SER A 403 -24.48 -9.12 -10.69
CA SER A 403 -23.23 -8.96 -11.42
C SER A 403 -22.04 -8.91 -10.44
N ASP A 404 -22.18 -8.23 -9.31
CA ASP A 404 -21.12 -8.19 -8.30
C ASP A 404 -20.86 -9.57 -7.69
N ILE A 405 -21.91 -10.32 -7.35
CA ILE A 405 -21.76 -11.71 -6.85
C ILE A 405 -21.15 -12.62 -7.93
N ALA A 406 -21.63 -12.55 -9.17
CA ALA A 406 -21.15 -13.36 -10.27
C ALA A 406 -19.66 -13.08 -10.58
N THR A 407 -19.28 -11.81 -10.65
CA THR A 407 -17.88 -11.41 -10.89
C THR A 407 -16.97 -11.74 -9.71
N THR A 408 -17.48 -11.70 -8.48
CA THR A 408 -16.70 -12.15 -7.30
C THR A 408 -16.41 -13.63 -7.35
N LEU A 409 -17.36 -14.42 -7.85
CA LEU A 409 -17.27 -15.87 -7.95
C LEU A 409 -16.43 -16.33 -9.15
N GLN A 410 -16.24 -15.46 -10.14
CA GLN A 410 -15.38 -15.74 -11.28
C GLN A 410 -13.93 -15.94 -10.82
N MET A 411 -13.43 -17.15 -11.03
CA MET A 411 -12.08 -17.54 -10.64
C MET A 411 -11.01 -16.89 -11.52
N PRO A 412 -9.81 -16.59 -10.97
CA PRO A 412 -8.74 -16.03 -11.77
C PRO A 412 -8.20 -16.90 -12.89
N GLU A 413 -8.30 -18.22 -12.77
CA GLU A 413 -7.88 -19.13 -13.85
C GLU A 413 -8.75 -19.00 -15.11
N THR A 414 -9.91 -18.35 -15.00
CA THR A 414 -10.75 -18.02 -16.15
C THR A 414 -10.29 -16.75 -16.86
N PHE A 415 -9.36 -15.99 -16.29
CA PHE A 415 -8.69 -14.88 -16.96
C PHE A 415 -7.51 -15.41 -17.79
N PRO A 416 -7.09 -14.67 -18.85
CA PRO A 416 -5.97 -15.09 -19.70
C PRO A 416 -4.71 -15.36 -18.87
N PRO A 417 -3.89 -16.37 -19.23
CA PRO A 417 -2.67 -16.69 -18.51
C PRO A 417 -1.69 -15.51 -18.56
N ASP A 418 -1.26 -15.06 -17.39
CA ASP A 418 -0.14 -14.12 -17.25
C ASP A 418 1.20 -14.83 -17.45
N ALA A 419 2.21 -14.09 -17.90
CA ALA A 419 3.52 -14.61 -18.32
C ALA A 419 4.43 -15.12 -17.17
N ASP A 420 3.95 -15.17 -15.92
CA ASP A 420 4.77 -15.52 -14.76
C ASP A 420 4.63 -17.02 -14.38
N PRO A 421 5.70 -17.82 -14.50
CA PRO A 421 5.67 -19.26 -14.20
C PRO A 421 5.62 -19.60 -12.70
N ILE A 422 5.73 -18.62 -11.78
CA ILE A 422 5.82 -18.86 -10.33
C ILE A 422 4.49 -18.54 -9.63
N ARG A 423 3.42 -19.23 -10.05
CA ARG A 423 2.15 -19.24 -9.32
C ARG A 423 2.23 -20.26 -8.19
N LYS A 424 2.25 -19.79 -6.94
CA LYS A 424 2.09 -20.66 -5.77
C LYS A 424 0.65 -20.58 -5.28
N ILE A 425 -0.13 -21.61 -5.57
CA ILE A 425 -1.46 -21.79 -5.00
C ILE A 425 -1.26 -22.50 -3.67
N PHE A 426 -1.69 -21.88 -2.58
CA PHE A 426 -1.69 -22.54 -1.28
C PHE A 426 -2.89 -23.47 -1.17
N ASP A 427 -2.62 -24.77 -0.96
CA ASP A 427 -3.62 -25.80 -0.69
C ASP A 427 -4.14 -25.68 0.74
N ASN A 428 -4.86 -24.60 1.01
CA ASN A 428 -5.72 -24.54 2.17
C ASN A 428 -6.89 -25.50 1.93
N LYS A 429 -6.76 -26.73 2.46
CA LYS A 429 -7.78 -27.77 2.31
C LYS A 429 -9.03 -27.36 3.08
N ILE A 430 -10.02 -26.84 2.36
CA ILE A 430 -11.39 -26.76 2.82
C ILE A 430 -12.17 -27.88 2.13
N ASP A 431 -12.91 -28.67 2.90
CA ASP A 431 -13.75 -29.71 2.33
C ASP A 431 -15.08 -29.09 1.90
N LEU A 432 -15.35 -29.08 0.58
CA LEU A 432 -16.63 -28.61 0.07
C LEU A 432 -17.79 -29.48 0.57
N LEU A 433 -17.54 -30.73 0.94
CA LEU A 433 -18.55 -31.64 1.49
C LEU A 433 -18.83 -31.39 2.97
N ASP A 434 -18.08 -30.50 3.63
CA ASP A 434 -18.35 -30.12 5.01
C ASP A 434 -19.78 -29.59 5.17
N ARG A 435 -20.44 -29.99 6.25
CA ARG A 435 -21.84 -29.66 6.51
C ARG A 435 -22.08 -28.15 6.61
N LYS A 436 -21.14 -27.39 7.18
CA LYS A 436 -21.27 -25.92 7.29
C LYS A 436 -21.14 -25.29 5.91
N VAL A 437 -20.18 -25.74 5.09
CA VAL A 437 -19.99 -25.27 3.71
C VAL A 437 -21.24 -25.52 2.87
N GLN A 438 -21.73 -26.76 2.86
CA GLN A 438 -22.94 -27.15 2.12
C GLN A 438 -24.16 -26.33 2.56
N LYS A 439 -24.30 -26.04 3.87
CA LYS A 439 -25.38 -25.18 4.38
C LYS A 439 -25.33 -23.77 3.80
N VAL A 440 -24.15 -23.14 3.72
CA VAL A 440 -23.99 -21.79 3.15
C VAL A 440 -24.31 -21.79 1.65
N ILE A 441 -23.77 -22.76 0.91
CA ILE A 441 -24.02 -22.88 -0.54
C ILE A 441 -25.51 -23.08 -0.80
N GLN A 442 -26.16 -24.00 -0.09
CA GLN A 442 -27.60 -24.24 -0.25
C GLN A 442 -28.43 -22.99 0.08
N GLN A 443 -28.04 -22.24 1.11
CA GLN A 443 -28.71 -21.00 1.46
C GLN A 443 -28.59 -19.94 0.36
N LEU A 444 -27.42 -19.81 -0.27
CA LEU A 444 -27.24 -18.93 -1.43
C LEU A 444 -28.09 -19.36 -2.62
N LEU A 445 -28.13 -20.67 -2.92
CA LEU A 445 -28.96 -21.22 -3.99
C LEU A 445 -30.45 -20.91 -3.76
N ASN A 446 -30.94 -21.07 -2.53
CA ASN A 446 -32.32 -20.73 -2.17
C ASN A 446 -32.61 -19.25 -2.36
N PHE A 447 -31.69 -18.36 -1.98
CA PHE A 447 -31.84 -16.92 -2.19
C PHE A 447 -31.89 -16.54 -3.67
N LEU A 448 -31.06 -17.16 -4.50
CA LEU A 448 -31.04 -16.94 -5.95
C LEU A 448 -32.37 -17.34 -6.63
N GLU A 449 -33.09 -18.30 -6.05
CA GLU A 449 -34.37 -18.78 -6.59
C GLU A 449 -35.56 -17.91 -6.17
N THR A 450 -35.50 -17.32 -4.97
CA THR A 450 -36.69 -16.74 -4.33
C THR A 450 -36.63 -15.22 -4.19
N ASN A 451 -35.44 -14.60 -4.18
CA ASN A 451 -35.27 -13.19 -3.80
C ASN A 451 -34.73 -12.30 -4.92
N VAL A 452 -35.00 -12.68 -6.16
CA VAL A 452 -34.37 -12.09 -7.34
C VAL A 452 -35.44 -11.60 -8.32
N LYS A 453 -35.24 -10.43 -8.95
CA LYS A 453 -36.17 -9.87 -9.95
C LYS A 453 -36.24 -10.76 -11.20
N VAL A 454 -37.44 -11.06 -11.67
CA VAL A 454 -37.63 -11.92 -12.86
C VAL A 454 -37.34 -11.14 -14.15
N THR A 455 -36.07 -11.09 -14.57
CA THR A 455 -35.63 -10.52 -15.85
C THR A 455 -34.71 -11.48 -16.60
N LYS A 456 -34.50 -11.28 -17.91
CA LYS A 456 -33.59 -12.11 -18.73
C LYS A 456 -32.16 -12.09 -18.17
N ASN A 457 -31.57 -10.90 -18.02
CA ASN A 457 -30.20 -10.72 -17.52
C ASN A 457 -30.01 -11.35 -16.15
N THR A 458 -31.01 -11.18 -15.28
CA THR A 458 -31.00 -11.74 -13.95
C THR A 458 -31.04 -13.28 -13.95
N LYS A 459 -31.85 -13.90 -14.83
CA LYS A 459 -31.86 -15.36 -14.98
C LYS A 459 -30.51 -15.90 -15.46
N GLU A 460 -29.89 -15.22 -16.43
CA GLU A 460 -28.56 -15.57 -16.95
C GLU A 460 -27.49 -15.51 -15.85
N LEU A 461 -27.47 -14.43 -15.05
CA LEU A 461 -26.55 -14.30 -13.91
C LEU A 461 -26.80 -15.36 -12.84
N CYS A 462 -28.06 -15.64 -12.48
CA CYS A 462 -28.37 -16.72 -11.55
C CYS A 462 -27.90 -18.07 -12.08
N GLN A 463 -28.08 -18.35 -13.37
CA GLN A 463 -27.61 -19.60 -13.98
C GLN A 463 -26.07 -19.71 -13.93
N PHE A 464 -25.35 -18.62 -14.22
CA PHE A 464 -23.89 -18.57 -14.11
C PHE A 464 -23.41 -18.82 -12.67
N ILE A 465 -24.05 -18.19 -11.68
CA ILE A 465 -23.69 -18.39 -10.28
C ILE A 465 -23.94 -19.85 -9.87
N LYS A 466 -25.11 -20.40 -10.23
CA LYS A 466 -25.45 -21.80 -9.94
C LYS A 466 -24.46 -22.78 -10.57
N SER A 467 -24.11 -22.62 -11.85
CA SER A 467 -23.22 -23.55 -12.54
C SER A 467 -21.81 -23.59 -11.93
N ASN A 468 -21.32 -22.47 -11.42
CA ASN A 468 -20.00 -22.41 -10.78
C ASN A 468 -20.01 -22.86 -9.30
N LEU A 469 -21.16 -22.84 -8.63
CA LEU A 469 -21.34 -23.42 -7.29
C LEU A 469 -21.61 -24.94 -7.32
N GLN A 470 -22.16 -25.45 -8.43
CA GLN A 470 -22.52 -26.87 -8.63
C GLN A 470 -21.42 -27.86 -9.08
N PRO A 471 -20.13 -27.53 -9.31
CA PRO A 471 -19.11 -28.53 -9.64
C PRO A 471 -18.94 -29.62 -8.56
N ALA A 472 -19.45 -29.39 -7.34
CA ALA A 472 -19.41 -30.33 -6.24
C ALA A 472 -20.36 -31.54 -6.37
N GLN A 473 -21.34 -31.53 -7.29
CA GLN A 473 -22.29 -32.66 -7.43
C GLN A 473 -21.83 -33.79 -8.36
N GLU A 474 -21.00 -33.52 -9.36
CA GLU A 474 -20.44 -34.59 -10.20
C GLU A 474 -19.41 -35.44 -9.44
N SER A 475 -18.68 -34.84 -8.49
CA SER A 475 -17.85 -35.58 -7.52
C SER A 475 -18.65 -36.39 -6.49
N LEU A 476 -19.91 -36.00 -6.21
CA LEU A 476 -20.81 -36.72 -5.30
C LEU A 476 -21.45 -37.95 -5.96
N ASN A 477 -21.64 -37.94 -7.28
CA ASN A 477 -22.18 -39.08 -8.02
C ASN A 477 -21.09 -40.05 -8.52
N GLY A 478 -19.83 -39.61 -8.58
CA GLY A 478 -18.69 -40.42 -9.03
C GLY A 478 -17.95 -41.22 -7.94
N SER A 479 -18.40 -41.18 -6.69
CA SER A 479 -17.83 -41.96 -5.56
C SER A 479 -18.73 -43.12 -5.10
N LEU A 480 -19.76 -43.43 -5.88
CA LEU A 480 -20.56 -44.65 -5.79
C LEU A 480 -20.60 -45.33 -7.17
N SER A 481 -19.46 -45.90 -7.59
CA SER A 481 -19.42 -46.89 -8.68
C SER A 481 -18.32 -47.91 -8.43
#